data_AF-A0A7V9SC53-F1
#
_entry.id   AF-A0A7V9SC53-F1
#
_cell.length_a   1.000
_cell.length_b   1.000
_cell.length_c   1.000
_cell.angle_alpha   90.00
_cell.angle_beta   90.00
_cell.angle_gamma   90.00
#
_symmetry.space_group_name_H-M   'P 1'
#
loop_
_entity.id
_entity.type
_entity.pdbx_description
1 polymer ?
#
loop_
_entity_poly.entity_id
_entity_poly.type
_entity_poly.pdbx_seq_one_letter_code
_entity_poly.pdbx_strand_id
1 'polypeptide(L)'
;MGDGAAASPFPTRQMETVRVDSVGEEYAYLIAWPLPDGAWERVGQVLAPGAAGPEDHLTVRGVNGETAVVRFAMRSFFSYPPAEGVAPGERVAAVMRAGQELAQAEGPLHPGSLPQYPVPSEAHTGAVAVPLAILAADAGQRGLFAPPRIAVVRWPSAEPVGVGDAPGFDPSRWPPPRLGDWPPPAVRDWAPHRLAGTIERFSAIWTRLLDAWFGEEPYPQLVDEKREARLLLERLVPEAMLVIYAEISPRFWTWLRQ
;
A
#
# COMPACT_ATOMS: atom_id res chain seq x y z
N MET A 1 41.65 1.66 1.50
CA MET A 1 40.55 1.85 0.53
C MET A 1 39.33 1.31 1.21
N GLY A 2 38.51 2.19 1.79
CA GLY A 2 37.25 1.78 2.41
C GLY A 2 36.22 1.64 1.30
N ASP A 3 35.78 0.42 1.05
CA ASP A 3 34.63 0.16 0.20
C ASP A 3 33.42 0.89 0.78
N GLY A 4 33.07 2.01 0.16
CA GLY A 4 31.76 2.61 0.32
C GLY A 4 30.77 1.67 -0.33
N ALA A 5 30.26 0.70 0.44
CA ALA A 5 29.14 -0.12 0.01
C ALA A 5 28.03 0.84 -0.45
N ALA A 6 27.73 0.82 -1.75
CA ALA A 6 26.63 1.58 -2.29
C ALA A 6 25.37 1.19 -1.49
N ALA A 7 24.64 2.19 -1.00
CA ALA A 7 23.43 1.94 -0.25
C ALA A 7 22.42 1.24 -1.19
N SER A 8 22.10 -0.01 -0.88
CA SER A 8 21.09 -0.79 -1.62
C SER A 8 19.78 0.02 -1.73
N PRO A 9 19.12 0.05 -2.90
CA PRO A 9 17.85 0.77 -3.06
C PRO A 9 16.69 0.07 -2.32
N PHE A 10 16.91 -1.17 -1.85
CA PHE A 10 15.95 -1.88 -1.03
C PHE A 10 15.85 -1.24 0.38
N PRO A 11 14.64 -1.18 0.96
CA PRO A 11 14.48 -0.70 2.33
C PRO A 11 15.36 -1.48 3.30
N THR A 12 15.90 -0.81 4.31
CA THR A 12 16.57 -1.49 5.42
C THR A 12 15.60 -2.46 6.09
N ARG A 13 16.06 -3.67 6.42
CA ARG A 13 15.26 -4.75 7.01
C ARG A 13 15.92 -5.32 8.26
N GLN A 14 15.11 -5.79 9.20
CA GLN A 14 15.54 -6.60 10.35
C GLN A 14 15.58 -8.08 10.00
N MET A 15 14.66 -8.53 9.15
CA MET A 15 14.63 -9.89 8.63
C MET A 15 15.47 -10.01 7.36
N GLU A 16 16.17 -11.14 7.22
CA GLU A 16 16.91 -11.46 6.00
C GLU A 16 15.98 -11.72 4.80
N THR A 17 14.76 -12.19 5.07
CA THR A 17 13.78 -12.57 4.06
C THR A 17 12.66 -11.55 3.91
N VAL A 18 12.23 -11.36 2.67
CA VAL A 18 11.01 -10.63 2.31
C VAL A 18 9.86 -11.62 2.28
N ARG A 19 8.75 -11.27 2.92
CA ARG A 19 7.49 -12.01 2.77
C ARG A 19 6.84 -11.65 1.44
N VAL A 20 6.47 -12.68 0.69
CA VAL A 20 5.78 -12.61 -0.60
C VAL A 20 4.84 -13.80 -0.71
N ASP A 21 3.58 -13.57 -1.06
CA ASP A 21 2.56 -14.62 -1.15
C ASP A 21 2.33 -15.07 -2.62
N SER A 22 3.00 -14.45 -3.60
CA SER A 22 3.08 -14.96 -4.99
C SER A 22 4.38 -14.56 -5.72
N VAL A 23 4.71 -15.26 -6.81
CA VAL A 23 5.80 -14.87 -7.73
C VAL A 23 5.55 -13.47 -8.31
N GLY A 24 4.29 -13.09 -8.54
CA GLY A 24 3.93 -11.72 -8.95
C GLY A 24 4.40 -10.67 -7.93
N GLU A 25 4.27 -10.99 -6.64
CA GLU A 25 4.72 -10.11 -5.57
C GLU A 25 6.25 -9.98 -5.49
N GLU A 26 7.01 -11.03 -5.84
CA GLU A 26 8.48 -10.94 -5.97
C GLU A 26 8.87 -9.92 -7.04
N TYR A 27 8.21 -9.98 -8.20
CA TYR A 27 8.43 -9.01 -9.28
C TYR A 27 8.00 -7.61 -8.86
N ALA A 28 6.83 -7.47 -8.22
CA ALA A 28 6.33 -6.20 -7.69
C ALA A 28 7.31 -5.58 -6.69
N TYR A 29 7.93 -6.38 -5.81
CA TYR A 29 8.97 -5.94 -4.89
C TYR A 29 10.18 -5.34 -5.60
N LEU A 30 10.71 -6.03 -6.62
CA LEU A 30 11.84 -5.51 -7.41
C LEU A 30 11.49 -4.23 -8.17
N ILE A 31 10.27 -4.15 -8.70
CA ILE A 31 9.78 -2.99 -9.45
C ILE A 31 9.57 -1.77 -8.54
N ALA A 32 9.14 -1.98 -7.30
CA ALA A 32 8.92 -0.91 -6.32
C ALA A 32 10.23 -0.26 -5.85
N TRP A 33 11.34 -0.99 -5.93
CA TRP A 33 12.66 -0.59 -5.43
C TRP A 33 13.76 -0.70 -6.50
N PRO A 34 13.65 0.04 -7.63
CA PRO A 34 14.63 -0.01 -8.70
C PRO A 34 15.93 0.70 -8.29
N LEU A 35 17.01 0.44 -9.02
CA LEU A 35 18.21 1.26 -8.94
C LEU A 35 17.96 2.65 -9.55
N PRO A 36 18.76 3.67 -9.17
CA PRO A 36 18.71 4.99 -9.81
C PRO A 36 18.88 4.90 -11.34
N ASP A 37 19.73 3.98 -11.80
CA ASP A 37 20.11 3.85 -13.21
C ASP A 37 19.21 2.90 -14.02
N GLY A 38 18.19 2.28 -13.38
CA GLY A 38 17.23 1.44 -14.09
C GLY A 38 16.66 0.27 -13.28
N ALA A 39 15.93 -0.59 -14.00
CA ALA A 39 15.32 -1.78 -13.44
C ALA A 39 16.35 -2.86 -13.10
N TRP A 40 15.96 -3.76 -12.20
CA TRP A 40 16.70 -4.98 -11.90
C TRP A 40 16.50 -6.03 -12.99
N GLU A 41 17.59 -6.63 -13.46
CA GLU A 41 17.60 -7.83 -14.28
C GLU A 41 17.72 -9.07 -13.37
N ARG A 42 16.87 -10.07 -13.58
CA ARG A 42 16.99 -11.35 -12.88
C ARG A 42 18.06 -12.20 -13.56
N VAL A 43 19.13 -12.54 -12.84
CA VAL A 43 20.28 -13.30 -13.39
C VAL A 43 20.45 -14.70 -12.80
N GLY A 44 19.82 -14.98 -11.67
CA GLY A 44 19.84 -16.30 -11.05
C GLY A 44 18.71 -16.47 -10.04
N GLN A 45 18.28 -17.71 -9.83
CA GLN A 45 17.31 -18.08 -8.79
C GLN A 45 17.76 -19.41 -8.19
N VAL A 46 17.80 -19.49 -6.86
CA VAL A 46 18.15 -20.71 -6.14
C VAL A 46 17.12 -20.94 -5.05
N LEU A 47 16.52 -22.13 -5.07
CA LEU A 47 15.73 -22.62 -3.97
C LEU A 47 16.67 -23.11 -2.86
N ALA A 48 16.57 -22.51 -1.67
CA ALA A 48 17.45 -22.81 -0.55
C ALA A 48 16.67 -23.16 0.74
N PRO A 49 17.23 -23.97 1.63
CA PRO A 49 16.67 -24.16 2.97
C PRO A 49 16.84 -22.89 3.80
N GLY A 50 15.77 -22.43 4.44
CA GLY A 50 15.78 -21.32 5.40
C GLY A 50 15.37 -21.74 6.80
N ALA A 51 15.67 -20.88 7.78
CA ALA A 51 15.40 -21.15 9.20
C ALA A 51 13.90 -21.36 9.49
N ALA A 52 13.03 -20.71 8.72
CA ALA A 52 11.59 -20.79 8.83
C ALA A 52 10.95 -21.56 7.67
N GLY A 53 11.69 -22.42 6.95
CA GLY A 53 11.21 -23.15 5.78
C GLY A 53 11.94 -22.74 4.49
N PRO A 54 11.50 -23.24 3.32
CA PRO A 54 12.16 -22.95 2.05
C PRO A 54 12.18 -21.44 1.74
N GLU A 55 13.25 -21.00 1.11
CA GLU A 55 13.46 -19.63 0.67
C GLU A 55 13.78 -19.61 -0.82
N ASP A 56 13.28 -18.60 -1.52
CA ASP A 56 13.69 -18.31 -2.88
C ASP A 56 14.76 -17.23 -2.90
N HIS A 57 15.97 -17.56 -3.37
CA HIS A 57 17.11 -16.65 -3.41
C HIS A 57 17.25 -16.13 -4.83
N LEU A 58 16.80 -14.89 -5.03
CA LEU A 58 16.83 -14.24 -6.33
C LEU A 58 18.08 -13.39 -6.46
N THR A 59 18.96 -13.74 -7.38
CA THR A 59 20.09 -12.89 -7.76
C THR A 59 19.65 -11.92 -8.83
N VAL A 60 19.75 -10.63 -8.54
CA VAL A 60 19.42 -9.54 -9.44
C VAL A 60 20.66 -8.73 -9.78
N ARG A 61 20.66 -8.13 -10.98
CA ARG A 61 21.75 -7.31 -11.50
C ARG A 61 21.21 -5.98 -12.02
N GLY A 62 21.85 -4.88 -11.63
CA GLY A 62 21.58 -3.55 -12.15
C GLY A 62 22.22 -3.30 -13.50
N VAL A 63 21.78 -2.23 -14.17
CA VAL A 63 22.37 -1.76 -15.44
C VAL A 63 23.86 -1.40 -15.28
N ASN A 64 24.23 -0.91 -14.10
CA ASN A 64 25.61 -0.62 -13.70
C ASN A 64 26.46 -1.89 -13.42
N GLY A 65 25.88 -3.09 -13.52
CA GLY A 65 26.53 -4.37 -13.20
C GLY A 65 26.51 -4.74 -11.72
N GLU A 66 25.96 -3.90 -10.84
CA GLU A 66 25.80 -4.20 -9.42
C GLU A 66 24.90 -5.41 -9.21
N THR A 67 25.30 -6.34 -8.35
CA THR A 67 24.51 -7.54 -8.06
C THR A 67 24.03 -7.55 -6.62
N ALA A 68 22.78 -7.96 -6.42
CA ALA A 68 22.20 -8.19 -5.10
C ALA A 68 21.49 -9.55 -5.05
N VAL A 69 21.45 -10.15 -3.87
CA VAL A 69 20.62 -11.33 -3.59
C VAL A 69 19.47 -10.91 -2.71
N VAL A 70 18.24 -11.09 -3.21
CA VAL A 70 17.01 -10.89 -2.44
C VAL A 70 16.47 -12.25 -2.05
N ARG A 71 16.25 -12.46 -0.75
CA ARG A 71 15.74 -13.71 -0.21
C ARG A 71 14.26 -13.56 0.08
N PHE A 72 13.45 -14.46 -0.44
CA PHE A 72 12.00 -14.48 -0.27
C PHE A 72 11.58 -15.69 0.57
N ALA A 73 10.72 -15.49 1.55
CA ALA A 73 10.21 -16.57 2.39
C ALA A 73 9.09 -17.34 1.68
N MET A 74 9.29 -18.60 1.32
CA MET A 74 8.32 -19.35 0.50
C MET A 74 7.16 -19.96 1.28
N ARG A 75 7.23 -20.04 2.62
CA ARG A 75 6.06 -20.47 3.43
C ARG A 75 4.82 -19.66 3.08
N SER A 76 5.01 -18.41 2.70
CA SER A 76 3.98 -17.50 2.21
C SER A 76 3.28 -17.98 0.92
N PHE A 77 3.97 -18.70 0.02
CA PHE A 77 3.36 -19.31 -1.18
C PHE A 77 2.58 -20.60 -0.89
N PHE A 78 3.05 -21.39 0.08
CA PHE A 78 2.65 -22.81 0.19
C PHE A 78 1.92 -23.18 1.49
N SER A 79 1.88 -22.30 2.51
CA SER A 79 1.34 -22.62 3.84
C SER A 79 -0.05 -22.04 4.12
N TYR A 80 -0.65 -21.29 3.20
CA TYR A 80 -2.07 -20.96 3.26
C TYR A 80 -2.81 -21.99 2.42
N PRO A 81 -3.93 -22.61 2.90
CA PRO A 81 -4.79 -23.33 1.98
C PRO A 81 -5.15 -22.36 0.84
N PRO A 82 -5.32 -22.84 -0.41
CA PRO A 82 -6.00 -22.05 -1.40
C PRO A 82 -7.44 -21.94 -0.91
N ALA A 83 -7.72 -21.03 0.03
CA ALA A 83 -9.01 -20.37 0.01
C ALA A 83 -9.17 -19.93 -1.45
N GLU A 84 -10.32 -20.17 -2.05
CA GLU A 84 -10.64 -19.87 -3.46
C GLU A 84 -10.54 -18.35 -3.75
N GLY A 85 -9.38 -17.76 -3.51
CA GLY A 85 -9.29 -16.59 -2.65
C GLY A 85 -8.48 -15.50 -3.32
N VAL A 86 -9.21 -14.47 -3.71
CA VAL A 86 -8.79 -13.11 -4.04
C VAL A 86 -7.38 -12.79 -3.54
N ALA A 87 -6.47 -12.45 -4.46
CA ALA A 87 -5.09 -12.12 -4.13
C ALA A 87 -5.05 -11.01 -3.06
N PRO A 88 -4.05 -10.96 -2.16
CA PRO A 88 -4.02 -9.97 -1.09
C PRO A 88 -4.27 -8.53 -1.58
N GLY A 89 -3.65 -8.12 -2.68
CA GLY A 89 -3.87 -6.79 -3.24
C GLY A 89 -5.28 -6.54 -3.80
N GLU A 90 -5.96 -7.59 -4.28
CA GLU A 90 -7.34 -7.49 -4.78
C GLU A 90 -8.35 -7.23 -3.66
N ARG A 91 -8.07 -7.64 -2.42
CA ARG A 91 -8.94 -7.36 -1.25
C ARG A 91 -9.03 -5.86 -0.94
N VAL A 92 -7.90 -5.15 -0.98
CA VAL A 92 -7.88 -3.68 -0.83
C VAL A 92 -8.67 -3.00 -1.95
N ALA A 93 -8.47 -3.43 -3.19
CA ALA A 93 -9.20 -2.88 -4.33
C ALA A 93 -10.72 -3.14 -4.25
N ALA A 94 -11.12 -4.34 -3.78
CA ALA A 94 -12.53 -4.69 -3.56
C ALA A 94 -13.18 -3.80 -2.50
N VAL A 95 -12.49 -3.58 -1.37
CA VAL A 95 -12.94 -2.67 -0.31
C VAL A 95 -13.05 -1.23 -0.77
N MET A 96 -12.07 -0.73 -1.53
CA MET A 96 -12.12 0.62 -2.09
C MET A 96 -13.31 0.80 -3.04
N ARG A 97 -13.56 -0.21 -3.89
CA ARG A 97 -14.71 -0.25 -4.81
C ARG A 97 -16.03 -0.26 -4.03
N ALA A 98 -16.16 -1.16 -3.06
CA ALA A 98 -17.36 -1.27 -2.24
C ALA A 98 -17.66 0.03 -1.47
N GLY A 99 -16.63 0.70 -0.93
CA GLY A 99 -16.79 2.01 -0.28
C GLY A 99 -17.29 3.08 -1.25
N GLN A 100 -16.78 3.13 -2.48
CA GLN A 100 -17.25 4.05 -3.50
C GLN A 100 -18.71 3.77 -3.90
N GLU A 101 -19.06 2.51 -4.13
CA GLU A 101 -20.41 2.06 -4.48
C GLU A 101 -21.41 2.39 -3.36
N LEU A 102 -21.03 2.13 -2.11
CA LEU A 102 -21.83 2.46 -0.93
C LEU A 102 -22.12 3.97 -0.86
N ALA A 103 -21.10 4.80 -1.02
CA ALA A 103 -21.29 6.25 -0.95
C ALA A 103 -22.08 6.84 -2.10
N GLN A 104 -22.06 6.20 -3.27
CA GLN A 104 -22.92 6.55 -4.38
C GLN A 104 -24.39 6.16 -4.11
N ALA A 105 -24.63 5.06 -3.39
CA ALA A 105 -25.98 4.61 -3.04
C ALA A 105 -26.62 5.45 -1.92
N GLU A 106 -25.85 5.91 -0.93
CA GLU A 106 -26.38 6.62 0.25
C GLU A 106 -26.53 8.14 0.07
N GLY A 107 -26.15 8.71 -1.08
CA GLY A 107 -26.46 10.10 -1.39
C GLY A 107 -25.62 10.69 -2.52
N PRO A 108 -25.70 12.01 -2.74
CA PRO A 108 -24.94 12.66 -3.80
C PRO A 108 -23.43 12.54 -3.53
N LEU A 109 -22.74 11.89 -4.46
CA LEU A 109 -21.29 11.77 -4.48
C LEU A 109 -20.73 12.71 -5.55
N HIS A 110 -19.64 13.42 -5.25
CA HIS A 110 -19.01 14.28 -6.24
C HIS A 110 -18.48 13.42 -7.41
N PRO A 111 -18.67 13.82 -8.69
CA PRO A 111 -18.21 13.01 -9.83
C PRO A 111 -16.71 12.72 -9.85
N GLY A 112 -15.92 13.62 -9.25
CA GLY A 112 -14.48 13.44 -9.06
C GLY A 112 -14.08 12.61 -7.85
N SER A 113 -15.02 12.02 -7.09
CA SER A 113 -14.69 11.21 -5.92
C SER A 113 -13.86 9.99 -6.31
N LEU A 114 -12.70 9.87 -5.69
CA LEU A 114 -11.69 8.85 -5.93
C LEU A 114 -11.41 8.14 -4.59
N PRO A 115 -11.79 6.86 -4.44
CA PRO A 115 -11.50 6.12 -3.23
C PRO A 115 -9.99 6.05 -2.99
N GLN A 116 -9.59 6.31 -1.76
CA GLN A 116 -8.22 6.16 -1.29
C GLN A 116 -8.07 4.87 -0.48
N TYR A 117 -6.84 4.46 -0.20
CA TYR A 117 -6.58 3.22 0.53
C TYR A 117 -7.30 3.19 1.89
N PRO A 118 -7.89 2.04 2.27
CA PRO A 118 -8.67 1.92 3.50
C PRO A 118 -7.77 1.97 4.73
N VAL A 119 -8.26 2.56 5.82
CA VAL A 119 -7.65 2.49 7.15
C VAL A 119 -8.67 1.93 8.14
N PRO A 120 -8.26 1.30 9.26
CA PRO A 120 -9.22 0.85 10.27
C PRO A 120 -10.15 1.97 10.73
N SER A 121 -11.43 1.63 10.96
CA SER A 121 -12.39 2.59 11.51
C SER A 121 -12.33 2.57 13.03
N GLU A 122 -12.11 3.73 13.65
CA GLU A 122 -12.20 3.87 15.12
C GLU A 122 -13.64 3.72 15.64
N ALA A 123 -14.64 4.03 14.79
CA ALA A 123 -16.05 3.99 15.16
C ALA A 123 -16.68 2.59 14.99
N HIS A 124 -16.09 1.72 14.17
CA HIS A 124 -16.67 0.44 13.79
C HIS A 124 -15.64 -0.70 13.87
N THR A 125 -15.72 -1.50 14.93
CA THR A 125 -14.86 -2.68 15.12
C THR A 125 -14.92 -3.64 13.93
N GLY A 126 -13.76 -4.11 13.45
CA GLY A 126 -13.68 -5.04 12.31
C GLY A 126 -14.07 -4.42 10.97
N ALA A 127 -14.08 -3.08 10.87
CA ALA A 127 -14.39 -2.37 9.65
C ALA A 127 -13.28 -1.37 9.31
N VAL A 128 -13.22 -1.00 8.03
CA VAL A 128 -12.28 -0.02 7.50
C VAL A 128 -13.03 1.16 6.91
N ALA A 129 -12.48 2.35 7.09
CA ALA A 129 -12.92 3.58 6.44
C ALA A 129 -12.15 3.77 5.13
N VAL A 130 -12.90 4.00 4.05
CA VAL A 130 -12.43 4.35 2.70
C VAL A 130 -12.67 5.85 2.51
N PRO A 131 -11.62 6.69 2.54
CA PRO A 131 -11.79 8.11 2.28
C PRO A 131 -12.05 8.36 0.80
N LEU A 132 -13.02 9.22 0.49
CA LEU A 132 -13.43 9.54 -0.88
C LEU A 132 -12.95 10.94 -1.27
N ALA A 133 -11.64 11.07 -1.44
CA ALA A 133 -10.99 12.31 -1.87
C ALA A 133 -11.52 12.77 -3.24
N ILE A 134 -11.46 14.06 -3.55
CA ILE A 134 -11.92 14.56 -4.85
C ILE A 134 -10.72 14.79 -5.76
N LEU A 135 -10.71 14.12 -6.91
CA LEU A 135 -9.87 14.47 -8.04
C LEU A 135 -10.55 15.56 -8.85
N ALA A 136 -9.95 16.75 -8.89
CA ALA A 136 -10.44 17.87 -9.69
C ALA A 136 -9.28 18.66 -10.30
N ALA A 137 -9.60 19.56 -11.23
CA ALA A 137 -8.65 20.53 -11.77
C ALA A 137 -8.96 21.91 -11.20
N ASP A 138 -7.94 22.62 -10.74
CA ASP A 138 -8.00 24.02 -10.33
C ASP A 138 -6.95 24.81 -11.12
N ALA A 139 -7.37 25.91 -11.75
CA ALA A 139 -6.53 26.73 -12.64
C ALA A 139 -5.72 25.93 -13.69
N GLY A 140 -6.27 24.82 -14.19
CA GLY A 140 -5.62 23.95 -15.19
C GLY A 140 -4.67 22.91 -14.60
N GLN A 141 -4.51 22.84 -13.28
CA GLN A 141 -3.69 21.84 -12.60
C GLN A 141 -4.57 20.80 -11.89
N ARG A 142 -4.33 19.51 -12.19
CA ARG A 142 -4.98 18.41 -11.48
C ARG A 142 -4.48 18.34 -10.04
N GLY A 143 -5.39 18.15 -9.10
CA GLY A 143 -5.09 18.02 -7.69
C GLY A 143 -6.03 17.06 -6.99
N LEU A 144 -5.54 16.53 -5.87
CA LEU A 144 -6.36 15.79 -4.93
C LEU A 144 -6.85 16.77 -3.85
N PHE A 145 -8.14 16.74 -3.55
CA PHE A 145 -8.78 17.56 -2.53
C PHE A 145 -9.29 16.68 -1.40
N ALA A 146 -9.34 17.24 -0.19
CA ALA A 146 -9.72 16.55 1.02
C ALA A 146 -11.05 15.79 0.84
N PRO A 147 -11.17 14.57 1.38
CA PRO A 147 -12.41 13.81 1.28
C PRO A 147 -13.52 14.58 2.01
N PRO A 148 -14.65 14.90 1.37
CA PRO A 148 -15.83 15.35 2.11
C PRO A 148 -16.47 14.18 2.86
N ARG A 149 -16.28 12.95 2.38
CA ARG A 149 -16.94 11.74 2.87
C ARG A 149 -15.97 10.59 3.10
N ILE A 150 -16.33 9.75 4.06
CA ILE A 150 -15.77 8.42 4.28
C ILE A 150 -16.88 7.38 4.12
N ALA A 151 -16.57 6.28 3.46
CA ALA A 151 -17.43 5.10 3.44
C ALA A 151 -16.83 4.04 4.35
N VAL A 152 -17.64 3.37 5.17
CA VAL A 152 -17.20 2.32 6.07
C VAL A 152 -17.73 0.98 5.58
N VAL A 153 -16.84 0.01 5.44
CA VAL A 153 -17.16 -1.36 5.04
C VAL A 153 -16.44 -2.37 5.93
N ARG A 154 -17.00 -3.58 6.07
CA ARG A 154 -16.40 -4.67 6.84
C ARG A 154 -15.11 -5.16 6.20
N TRP A 155 -14.10 -5.44 7.02
CA TRP A 155 -12.87 -6.08 6.56
C TRP A 155 -12.90 -7.59 6.85
N PRO A 156 -12.47 -8.46 5.91
CA PRO A 156 -12.15 -8.18 4.50
C PRO A 156 -13.37 -8.35 3.57
N SER A 157 -14.57 -8.61 4.09
CA SER A 157 -15.75 -8.99 3.30
C SER A 157 -16.32 -7.89 2.40
N ALA A 158 -15.93 -6.63 2.64
CA ALA A 158 -16.43 -5.44 1.94
C ALA A 158 -17.95 -5.20 2.10
N GLU A 159 -18.58 -5.82 3.10
CA GLU A 159 -20.00 -5.57 3.41
C GLU A 159 -20.21 -4.12 3.87
N PRO A 160 -21.28 -3.44 3.41
CA PRO A 160 -21.54 -2.05 3.75
C PRO A 160 -21.86 -1.88 5.25
N VAL A 161 -21.28 -0.85 5.85
CA VAL A 161 -21.58 -0.45 7.25
C VAL A 161 -22.28 0.91 7.29
N GLY A 162 -21.81 1.87 6.50
CA GLY A 162 -22.48 3.17 6.32
C GLY A 162 -21.52 4.25 5.80
N VAL A 163 -22.04 5.45 5.55
CA VAL A 163 -21.23 6.62 5.20
C VAL A 163 -21.30 7.73 6.23
N GLY A 164 -20.26 8.56 6.27
CA GLY A 164 -20.21 9.74 7.11
C GLY A 164 -19.33 10.83 6.50
N ASP A 165 -19.38 12.00 7.12
CA ASP A 165 -18.47 13.09 6.78
C ASP A 165 -17.05 12.74 7.25
N ALA A 166 -16.05 13.12 6.45
CA ALA A 166 -14.67 12.98 6.88
C ALA A 166 -14.36 13.93 8.06
N PRO A 167 -13.42 13.58 8.96
CA PRO A 167 -12.95 14.50 9.99
C PRO A 167 -12.57 15.86 9.40
N GLY A 168 -13.05 16.94 10.02
CA GLY A 168 -12.75 18.31 9.60
C GLY A 168 -13.49 18.81 8.35
N PHE A 169 -14.38 18.02 7.74
CA PHE A 169 -15.20 18.49 6.63
C PHE A 169 -16.16 19.61 7.08
N ASP A 170 -16.18 20.70 6.31
CA ASP A 170 -17.08 21.84 6.51
C ASP A 170 -17.76 22.17 5.16
N PRO A 171 -19.07 21.90 5.00
CA PRO A 171 -19.78 22.13 3.74
C PRO A 171 -19.86 23.62 3.36
N SER A 172 -19.64 24.54 4.31
CA SER A 172 -19.61 25.98 4.01
C SER A 172 -18.30 26.44 3.34
N ARG A 173 -17.26 25.60 3.38
CA ARG A 173 -15.93 25.86 2.82
C ARG A 173 -15.69 25.02 1.56
N TRP A 174 -16.49 25.29 0.52
CA TRP A 174 -16.35 24.61 -0.77
C TRP A 174 -15.47 25.41 -1.75
N PRO A 175 -14.55 24.76 -2.51
CA PRO A 175 -14.22 23.33 -2.47
C PRO A 175 -13.45 22.94 -1.20
N PRO A 176 -13.42 21.64 -0.82
CA PRO A 176 -12.57 21.16 0.26
C PRO A 176 -11.10 21.56 0.05
N PRO A 177 -10.25 21.59 1.09
CA PRO A 177 -8.84 21.96 0.94
C PRO A 177 -8.09 21.07 -0.07
N ARG A 178 -7.24 21.69 -0.90
CA ARG A 178 -6.32 20.97 -1.80
C ARG A 178 -5.23 20.26 -0.98
N LEU A 179 -5.05 18.97 -1.18
CA LEU A 179 -4.03 18.14 -0.53
C LEU A 179 -2.70 18.11 -1.29
N GLY A 180 -2.73 18.35 -2.60
CA GLY A 180 -1.53 18.38 -3.44
C GLY A 180 -1.82 18.05 -4.89
N ASP A 181 -0.75 17.96 -5.68
CA ASP A 181 -0.81 17.54 -7.08
C ASP A 181 -1.26 16.08 -7.19
N TRP A 182 -1.97 15.77 -8.29
CA TRP A 182 -2.35 14.40 -8.60
C TRP A 182 -2.05 14.04 -10.06
N PRO A 183 -1.31 12.94 -10.33
CA PRO A 183 -0.67 12.05 -9.34
C PRO A 183 0.45 12.76 -8.54
N PRO A 184 0.86 12.23 -7.37
CA PRO A 184 1.93 12.82 -6.58
C PRO A 184 3.22 13.00 -7.40
N PRO A 185 4.00 14.08 -7.18
CA PRO A 185 5.24 14.32 -7.92
C PRO A 185 6.24 13.18 -7.86
N ALA A 186 6.24 12.41 -6.77
CA ALA A 186 7.10 11.25 -6.58
C ALA A 186 6.86 10.14 -7.63
N VAL A 187 5.65 10.06 -8.21
CA VAL A 187 5.23 8.97 -9.11
C VAL A 187 4.71 9.46 -10.46
N ARG A 188 4.51 10.76 -10.65
CA ARG A 188 3.87 11.31 -11.86
C ARG A 188 4.57 10.93 -13.16
N ASP A 189 5.90 10.82 -13.12
CA ASP A 189 6.76 10.57 -14.28
C ASP A 189 7.18 9.09 -14.38
N TRP A 190 6.58 8.21 -13.57
CA TRP A 190 6.90 6.78 -13.61
C TRP A 190 6.31 6.10 -14.84
N ALA A 191 7.05 5.13 -15.37
CA ALA A 191 6.52 4.22 -16.36
C ALA A 191 5.31 3.44 -15.79
N PRO A 192 4.28 3.13 -16.59
CA PRO A 192 3.06 2.47 -16.11
C PRO A 192 3.30 1.17 -15.35
N HIS A 193 4.24 0.33 -15.82
CA HIS A 193 4.59 -0.92 -15.15
C HIS A 193 5.22 -0.70 -13.76
N ARG A 194 5.99 0.40 -13.59
CA ARG A 194 6.58 0.76 -12.30
C ARG A 194 5.52 1.15 -11.30
N LEU A 195 4.57 1.97 -11.72
CA LEU A 195 3.44 2.36 -10.89
C LEU A 195 2.58 1.14 -10.53
N ALA A 196 2.25 0.29 -11.51
CA ALA A 196 1.46 -0.92 -11.28
C ALA A 196 2.12 -1.88 -10.27
N GLY A 197 3.42 -2.19 -10.45
CA GLY A 197 4.15 -3.04 -9.51
C GLY A 197 4.29 -2.43 -8.12
N THR A 198 4.42 -1.10 -8.02
CA THR A 198 4.45 -0.41 -6.72
C THR A 198 3.09 -0.49 -6.01
N ILE A 199 1.99 -0.29 -6.75
CA ILE A 199 0.63 -0.44 -6.22
C ILE A 199 0.40 -1.89 -5.78
N GLU A 200 0.79 -2.87 -6.59
CA GLU A 200 0.65 -4.29 -6.27
C GLU A 200 1.40 -4.65 -4.98
N ARG A 201 2.68 -4.25 -4.86
CA ARG A 201 3.48 -4.47 -3.65
C ARG A 201 2.87 -3.78 -2.43
N PHE A 202 2.47 -2.52 -2.59
CA PHE A 202 1.84 -1.78 -1.50
C PHE A 202 0.54 -2.46 -1.05
N SER A 203 -0.36 -2.80 -1.98
CA SER A 203 -1.65 -3.42 -1.64
C SER A 203 -1.48 -4.80 -1.00
N ALA A 204 -0.49 -5.59 -1.39
CA ALA A 204 -0.20 -6.86 -0.73
C ALA A 204 0.23 -6.67 0.73
N ILE A 205 1.18 -5.76 0.99
CA ILE A 205 1.59 -5.43 2.35
C ILE A 205 0.42 -4.84 3.15
N TRP A 206 -0.32 -3.90 2.56
CA TRP A 206 -1.39 -3.19 3.25
C TRP A 206 -2.49 -4.15 3.71
N THR A 207 -2.86 -5.12 2.88
CA THR A 207 -3.77 -6.20 3.26
C THR A 207 -3.26 -6.99 4.46
N ARG A 208 -1.98 -7.39 4.47
CA ARG A 208 -1.39 -8.13 5.60
C ARG A 208 -1.31 -7.29 6.88
N LEU A 209 -1.07 -5.99 6.76
CA LEU A 209 -1.10 -5.07 7.90
C LEU A 209 -2.50 -4.89 8.46
N LEU A 210 -3.52 -4.83 7.61
CA LEU A 210 -4.92 -4.80 8.05
C LEU A 210 -5.33 -6.14 8.70
N ASP A 211 -4.94 -7.27 8.10
CA ASP A 211 -5.18 -8.60 8.68
C ASP A 211 -4.51 -8.73 10.06
N ALA A 212 -3.26 -8.32 10.21
CA ALA A 212 -2.56 -8.36 11.50
C ALA A 212 -3.12 -7.36 12.53
N TRP A 213 -3.62 -6.20 12.07
CA TRP A 213 -4.29 -5.24 12.96
C TRP A 213 -5.58 -5.81 13.53
N PHE A 214 -6.42 -6.45 12.71
CA PHE A 214 -7.71 -6.99 13.17
C PHE A 214 -7.61 -8.37 13.82
N GLY A 215 -6.66 -9.20 13.38
CA GLY A 215 -6.44 -10.54 13.93
C GLY A 215 -5.51 -10.58 15.15
N GLU A 216 -4.80 -9.48 15.43
CA GLU A 216 -3.78 -9.39 16.49
C GLU A 216 -2.65 -10.44 16.38
N GLU A 217 -2.45 -11.04 15.20
CA GLU A 217 -1.43 -12.07 14.98
C GLU A 217 -0.10 -11.46 14.49
N PRO A 218 0.98 -11.48 15.31
CA PRO A 218 2.29 -11.06 14.84
C PRO A 218 2.88 -12.08 13.88
N TYR A 219 3.62 -11.60 12.88
CA TYR A 219 4.45 -12.42 11.99
C TYR A 219 5.86 -11.84 11.87
N PRO A 220 6.88 -12.64 11.51
CA PRO A 220 8.28 -12.24 11.61
C PRO A 220 8.64 -10.95 10.85
N GLN A 221 8.05 -10.75 9.67
CA GLN A 221 8.30 -9.58 8.81
C GLN A 221 7.48 -8.34 9.17
N LEU A 222 6.64 -8.37 10.22
CA LEU A 222 5.67 -7.30 10.49
C LEU A 222 6.32 -5.91 10.63
N VAL A 223 7.45 -5.81 11.35
CA VAL A 223 8.16 -4.52 11.54
C VAL A 223 8.70 -3.99 10.21
N ASP A 224 9.24 -4.86 9.37
CA ASP A 224 9.77 -4.48 8.06
C ASP A 224 8.65 -4.11 7.09
N GLU A 225 7.52 -4.83 7.11
CA GLU A 225 6.34 -4.53 6.30
C GLU A 225 5.68 -3.21 6.71
N LYS A 226 5.58 -2.88 8.00
CA LYS A 226 5.14 -1.55 8.45
C LYS A 226 6.01 -0.44 7.89
N ARG A 227 7.34 -0.60 7.93
CA ARG A 227 8.29 0.37 7.39
C ARG A 227 8.13 0.51 5.88
N GLU A 228 8.09 -0.60 5.16
CA GLU A 228 7.96 -0.62 3.70
C GLU A 228 6.63 0.01 3.24
N ALA A 229 5.51 -0.35 3.88
CA ALA A 229 4.20 0.22 3.58
C ALA A 229 4.20 1.74 3.70
N ARG A 230 4.83 2.29 4.75
CA ARG A 230 4.93 3.75 4.94
C ARG A 230 5.71 4.41 3.81
N LEU A 231 6.88 3.86 3.46
CA LEU A 231 7.70 4.40 2.38
C LEU A 231 6.98 4.34 1.02
N LEU A 232 6.19 3.30 0.77
CA LEU A 232 5.38 3.17 -0.44
C LEU A 232 4.20 4.14 -0.42
N LEU A 233 3.50 4.24 0.71
CA LEU A 233 2.35 5.14 0.86
C LEU A 233 2.76 6.61 0.69
N GLU A 234 3.90 7.03 1.26
CA GLU A 234 4.48 8.37 1.09
C GLU A 234 4.78 8.72 -0.38
N ARG A 235 4.94 7.72 -1.26
CA ARG A 235 5.07 7.93 -2.71
C ARG A 235 3.72 7.97 -3.42
N LEU A 236 2.80 7.11 -3.02
CA LEU A 236 1.53 6.86 -3.72
C LEU A 236 0.45 7.90 -3.41
N VAL A 237 0.53 8.63 -2.31
CA VAL A 237 -0.44 9.69 -1.95
C VAL A 237 0.26 11.02 -1.58
N PRO A 238 -0.39 12.18 -1.72
CA PRO A 238 0.14 13.45 -1.23
C PRO A 238 0.37 13.42 0.29
N GLU A 239 1.39 14.15 0.79
CA GLU A 239 1.72 14.19 2.22
C GLU A 239 0.54 14.60 3.11
N ALA A 240 -0.26 15.58 2.67
CA ALA A 240 -1.46 16.01 3.40
C ALA A 240 -2.53 14.91 3.54
N MET A 241 -2.53 13.91 2.65
CA MET A 241 -3.40 12.73 2.79
C MET A 241 -2.97 11.84 3.96
N LEU A 242 -1.67 11.78 4.28
CA LEU A 242 -1.15 11.03 5.42
C LEU A 242 -1.64 11.62 6.76
N VAL A 243 -1.79 12.95 6.82
CA VAL A 243 -2.38 13.64 7.97
C VAL A 243 -3.84 13.22 8.16
N ILE A 244 -4.62 13.21 7.08
CA ILE A 244 -6.01 12.73 7.11
C ILE A 244 -6.10 11.28 7.58
N TYR A 245 -5.22 10.39 7.12
CA TYR A 245 -5.19 9.01 7.63
C TYR A 245 -4.93 8.94 9.13
N ALA A 246 -4.03 9.77 9.64
CA ALA A 246 -3.74 9.84 11.07
C ALA A 246 -4.93 10.37 11.89
N GLU A 247 -5.75 11.24 11.31
CA GLU A 247 -6.98 11.75 11.94
C GLU A 247 -8.13 10.74 11.91
N ILE A 248 -8.30 10.01 10.81
CA ILE A 248 -9.34 8.98 10.67
C ILE A 248 -9.04 7.77 11.58
N SER A 249 -7.77 7.37 11.69
CA SER A 249 -7.37 6.13 12.36
C SER A 249 -6.10 6.30 13.23
N PRO A 250 -6.13 7.16 14.27
CA PRO A 250 -4.97 7.52 15.08
C PRO A 250 -4.28 6.32 15.76
N ARG A 251 -5.02 5.30 16.22
CA ARG A 251 -4.42 4.14 16.87
C ARG A 251 -3.64 3.29 15.89
N PHE A 252 -4.23 2.99 14.73
CA PHE A 252 -3.55 2.28 13.65
C PHE A 252 -2.32 3.04 13.17
N TRP A 253 -2.42 4.37 13.00
CA TRP A 253 -1.29 5.19 12.55
C TRP A 253 -0.15 5.24 13.58
N THR A 254 -0.48 5.17 14.86
CA THR A 254 0.51 5.04 15.93
C THR A 254 1.16 3.66 15.90
N TRP A 255 0.37 2.60 15.77
CA TRP A 255 0.86 1.23 15.63
C TRP A 255 1.74 1.04 14.39
N LEU A 256 1.39 1.64 13.25
CA LEU A 256 2.16 1.59 12.01
C LEU A 256 3.54 2.26 12.14
N ARG A 257 3.69 3.19 13.09
CA ARG A 257 4.93 3.92 13.34
C ARG A 257 5.86 3.26 14.37
N GLN A 258 5.37 2.25 15.08
CA GLN A 258 6.15 1.41 16.01
C GLN A 258 6.78 0.24 15.26
#